data_AF-A0A2Z6NGL0-F1
#
_entry.id   AF-A0A2Z6NGL0-F1
#
_cell.length_a   1.000
_cell.length_b   1.000
_cell.length_c   1.000
_cell.angle_alpha   90.00
_cell.angle_beta   90.00
_cell.angle_gamma   90.00
#
_symmetry.space_group_name_H-M   'P 1'
#
loop_
_entity.id
_entity.type
_entity.pdbx_description
1 polymer ?
#
loop_
_entity_poly.entity_id
_entity_poly.type
_entity_poly.pdbx_seq_one_letter_code
_entity_poly.pdbx_strand_id
1 'polypeptide(L)' 'MDTLVLPQGWIDTMDGNHHNLTVFYAEYKCSGPGSNLAGRPAWIRRLSDKDAKEFTGVHFIYGETWLQGPSYI' A
#
# COMPACT_ATOMS: atom_id res chain seq x y z
N MET A 1 -5.58 10.68 2.82
CA MET A 1 -4.88 10.63 4.12
C MET A 1 -5.04 11.98 4.79
N ASP A 2 -5.66 11.97 5.96
CA ASP A 2 -5.83 13.17 6.78
C ASP A 2 -4.61 13.40 7.68
N THR A 3 -4.58 14.55 8.34
CA THR A 3 -3.55 15.04 9.27
C THR A 3 -3.23 14.11 10.44
N LEU A 4 -4.09 13.13 10.74
CA LEU A 4 -3.82 12.11 11.76
C LEU A 4 -2.64 11.21 11.39
N VAL A 5 -2.35 11.06 10.09
CA VAL A 5 -1.16 10.33 9.64
C VAL A 5 0.07 11.21 9.86
N LEU A 6 0.92 10.81 10.80
CA LEU A 6 2.15 11.53 11.10
C LEU A 6 3.08 11.57 9.87
N PRO A 7 3.96 12.57 9.73
CA PRO A 7 4.87 12.68 8.59
C PRO A 7 5.72 11.42 8.33
N GLN A 8 6.11 10.69 9.36
CA GLN A 8 6.81 9.41 9.21
C GLN A 8 5.92 8.31 8.61
N GLY A 9 4.61 8.35 8.86
CA GLY A 9 3.60 7.38 8.37
C GLY A 9 3.72 5.98 8.97
N TRP A 10 4.93 5.44 9.03
CA TRP A 10 5.25 4.07 9.39
C TRP A 10 6.34 4.04 10.44
N ILE A 11 6.27 3.03 11.30
CA ILE A 11 7.27 2.74 12.32
C ILE A 11 7.76 1.31 12.12
N ASP A 12 9.08 1.13 12.23
CA ASP A 12 9.74 -0.16 11.98
C ASP A 12 9.48 -1.17 13.11
N THR A 13 9.29 -0.69 14.35
CA THR A 13 9.24 -1.56 15.53
C THR A 13 8.12 -1.18 16.49
N MET A 14 7.44 -2.19 17.01
CA MET A 14 6.71 -2.11 18.30
C MET A 14 7.25 -3.12 19.33
N ASP A 15 8.12 -4.06 18.93
CA ASP A 15 8.63 -5.18 19.73
C ASP A 15 10.18 -5.25 19.81
N GLY A 16 10.90 -4.28 19.21
CA GLY A 16 12.36 -4.20 19.25
C GLY A 16 13.12 -4.94 18.14
N ASN A 17 12.44 -5.62 17.21
CA ASN A 17 13.06 -6.24 16.03
C ASN A 17 12.90 -5.36 14.78
N HIS A 18 13.93 -5.26 13.92
CA HIS A 18 13.84 -4.54 12.65
C HIS A 18 13.05 -5.35 11.62
N HIS A 19 11.79 -4.99 11.37
CA HIS A 19 10.90 -5.68 10.43
C HIS A 19 10.93 -5.07 9.03
N ASN A 20 11.47 -3.87 8.86
CA ASN A 20 11.66 -3.18 7.58
C ASN A 20 12.46 -3.99 6.54
N LEU A 21 13.19 -5.02 6.96
CA LEU A 21 13.91 -5.94 6.07
C LEU A 21 13.04 -7.07 5.51
N THR A 22 11.89 -7.36 6.13
CA THR A 22 11.02 -8.49 5.76
C THR A 22 9.63 -8.05 5.28
N VAL A 23 9.18 -6.85 5.66
CA VAL A 23 7.87 -6.32 5.25
C VAL A 23 7.93 -5.52 3.95
N PHE A 24 6.80 -5.50 3.23
CA PHE A 24 6.60 -4.65 2.06
C PHE A 24 5.50 -3.62 2.38
N TYR A 25 5.91 -2.41 2.75
CA TYR A 25 5.00 -1.27 2.86
C TYR A 25 5.23 -0.29 1.71
N ALA A 26 4.13 0.14 1.10
CA ALA A 26 4.17 1.03 -0.04
C ALA A 26 2.98 1.98 -0.09
N GLU A 27 3.19 3.17 -0.65
CA GLU A 27 2.16 4.17 -0.91
C GLU A 27 2.03 4.43 -2.41
N TYR A 28 0.80 4.56 -2.91
CA TYR A 28 0.48 4.80 -4.31
C TYR A 28 -0.62 5.86 -4.43
N LYS A 29 -0.31 6.96 -5.14
CA LYS A 29 -1.25 8.07 -5.47
C LYS A 29 -2.15 8.52 -4.30
N CYS A 30 -1.62 8.49 -3.07
CA CYS A 30 -2.33 8.97 -1.89
C CYS A 30 -2.50 10.50 -1.95
N SER A 31 -3.68 11.00 -1.57
CA SER A 31 -4.01 12.42 -1.55
C SER A 31 -4.42 12.90 -0.15
N GLY A 32 -4.44 14.22 0.06
CA GLY A 32 -4.82 14.85 1.33
C GLY A 32 -3.61 15.30 2.18
N PRO A 33 -3.85 16.03 3.29
CA PRO A 33 -2.78 16.68 4.05
C PRO A 33 -1.78 15.71 4.69
N GLY A 34 -2.16 14.46 4.98
CA GLY A 34 -1.27 13.44 5.55
C GLY A 34 -0.50 12.60 4.51
N SER A 35 -0.71 12.82 3.21
CA SER A 35 -0.10 11.99 2.15
C SER A 35 1.28 12.49 1.70
N ASN A 36 1.85 13.49 2.36
CA ASN A 36 3.18 13.99 2.02
C ASN A 36 4.24 12.92 2.31
N LEU A 37 4.97 12.52 1.27
CA LEU A 37 5.96 11.45 1.31
C LEU A 37 7.34 11.90 1.82
N ALA A 38 7.55 13.21 2.02
CA ALA A 38 8.85 13.76 2.40
C ALA A 38 9.34 13.29 3.77
N GLY A 39 8.42 12.99 4.70
CA GLY A 39 8.75 12.52 6.04
C GLY A 39 8.90 11.00 6.17
N ARG A 40 8.61 10.22 5.11
CA ARG A 40 8.57 8.76 5.20
C ARG A 40 9.97 8.16 5.36
N PRO A 41 10.12 7.09 6.16
CA PRO A 41 11.35 6.31 6.20
C PRO A 41 11.78 5.82 4.82
N ALA A 42 13.09 5.74 4.58
CA ALA A 42 13.66 5.38 3.28
C ALA A 42 13.28 3.96 2.80
N TRP A 43 12.88 3.09 3.72
CA TRP A 43 12.45 1.72 3.41
C TRP A 43 10.99 1.64 2.94
N ILE A 44 10.23 2.73 3.01
CA ILE A 44 8.86 2.81 2.47
C ILE A 44 8.91 3.00 0.96
N ARG A 45 8.22 2.11 0.25
CA ARG A 45 8.21 2.11 -1.21
C ARG A 45 7.18 3.09 -1.75
N ARG A 46 7.52 3.71 -2.87
CA ARG A 46 6.60 4.54 -3.65
C ARG A 46 6.31 3.79 -4.93
N LEU A 47 5.08 3.35 -5.12
CA LEU A 47 4.76 2.53 -6.29
C LEU A 47 4.61 3.41 -7.53
N SER A 48 5.17 2.94 -8.64
CA SER A 48 4.78 3.44 -9.96
C SER A 48 3.43 2.86 -10.38
N ASP A 49 2.84 3.41 -11.43
CA ASP A 49 1.63 2.85 -12.05
C ASP A 49 1.83 1.41 -12.52
N LYS A 50 3.07 1.02 -12.84
CA LYS A 50 3.41 -0.36 -13.22
C LYS A 50 3.41 -1.27 -11.99
N ASP A 51 4.10 -0.87 -10.92
CA ASP A 51 4.20 -1.69 -9.69
C ASP A 51 2.84 -1.82 -9.00
N ALA A 52 2.03 -0.76 -9.03
CA ALA A 52 0.69 -0.76 -8.43
C ALA A 52 -0.26 -1.76 -9.10
N LYS A 53 -0.08 -2.06 -10.40
CA LYS A 53 -0.95 -3.01 -11.11
C LYS A 53 -0.94 -4.38 -10.47
N GLU A 54 0.21 -4.84 -9.97
CA GLU A 54 0.34 -6.14 -9.28
C GLU A 54 -0.57 -6.24 -8.05
N PHE A 55 -0.99 -5.11 -7.46
CA PHE A 55 -1.83 -5.05 -6.26
C PHE A 55 -3.23 -4.49 -6.53
N THR A 56 -3.49 -3.96 -7.73
CA THR A 56 -4.74 -3.26 -8.08
C THR A 56 -5.41 -3.94 -9.27
N GLY A 57 -6.01 -5.10 -9.02
CA GLY A 57 -6.81 -5.80 -10.01
C GLY A 57 -7.36 -7.11 -9.48
N VAL A 58 -8.32 -7.69 -10.20
CA VAL A 58 -8.94 -8.97 -9.84
C VAL A 58 -7.93 -10.12 -9.80
N HIS A 59 -6.86 -10.04 -10.60
CA HIS A 59 -5.80 -11.04 -10.62
C HIS A 59 -5.09 -11.20 -9.27
N PHE A 60 -4.93 -10.12 -8.49
CA PHE A 60 -4.25 -10.15 -7.18
C PHE A 60 -4.94 -11.09 -6.19
N ILE A 61 -6.26 -11.21 -6.31
CA ILE A 61 -7.11 -12.06 -5.46
C ILE A 61 -7.64 -13.30 -6.20
N TYR A 62 -7.08 -13.64 -7.36
CA TYR A 62 -7.57 -14.72 -8.24
C TYR A 62 -9.06 -14.60 -8.59
N GLY A 63 -9.57 -13.36 -8.66
CA GLY A 63 -10.98 -13.04 -8.81
C GLY A 63 -11.63 -13.61 -10.07
N GLU A 64 -10.86 -13.83 -11.14
CA GLU A 64 -11.33 -14.52 -12.36
C GLU A 64 -11.97 -15.90 -12.05
N THR A 65 -11.58 -16.54 -10.94
CA THR A 65 -12.06 -17.87 -10.56
C THR A 65 -13.33 -17.86 -9.71
N TRP A 66 -13.64 -16.75 -9.03
CA TRP A 66 -14.71 -16.72 -8.01
C TRP A 66 -15.55 -15.44 -7.98
N LEU A 67 -15.04 -14.32 -8.49
CA LEU A 67 -15.77 -13.06 -8.69
C LEU A 67 -16.51 -13.05 -10.05
N GLN A 68 -17.17 -14.16 -10.41
CA GLN A 68 -18.08 -14.14 -11.54
C GLN A 68 -19.31 -13.30 -11.15
N GLY A 69 -19.56 -12.24 -11.93
CA GLY A 69 -20.79 -11.47 -11.80
C GLY A 69 -22.02 -12.36 -12.03
N PRO A 70 -23.22 -11.95 -11.60
CA PRO A 70 -24.42 -12.70 -11.94
C PRO A 70 -24.45 -12.93 -13.45
N SER A 71 -24.57 -14.19 -13.85
CA SER A 71 -24.83 -14.56 -15.24
C SER A 71 -26.19 -14.00 -15.61
N TYR A 72 -26.22 -12.80 -16.19
CA TYR A 72 -27.43 -12.27 -16.82
C TYR A 72 -27.69 -13.13 -18.06
N ILE A 73 -28.57 -14.12 -17.87
CA ILE A 73 -29.34 -14.79 -18.92
C ILE A 73 -30.46 -13.87 -19.39
#